data_AF-A0A660LKA4-F1
#
_entry.id   AF-A0A660LKA4-F1
#
_cell.length_a   1.000
_cell.length_b   1.000
_cell.length_c   1.000
_cell.angle_alpha   90.00
_cell.angle_beta   90.00
_cell.angle_gamma   90.00
#
_symmetry.space_group_name_H-M   'P 1'
#
loop_
_entity.id
_entity.type
_entity.pdbx_description
1 polymer ?
#
loop_
_entity_poly.entity_id
_entity_poly.type
_entity_poly.pdbx_seq_one_letter_code
_entity_poly.pdbx_strand_id
1 'polypeptide(L)'
;MLTTVAAFALAGCGSGEDEKQIRATLDASARAWQQQDYERACALLTEARRRDYSDVCDPSPNEAVLTLFAKESPISDIDVDGDAAVVRREDDDDTTRMRKVDGRWLIDAG
;
A
#
# COMPACT_ATOMS: atom_id res chain seq x y z
N MET A 1 46.33 15.36 -11.74
CA MET A 1 45.30 14.30 -11.68
C MET A 1 43.96 15.00 -11.54
N LEU A 2 43.15 15.04 -12.59
CA LEU A 2 41.83 15.68 -12.57
C LEU A 2 40.83 14.75 -11.87
N THR A 3 40.27 15.18 -10.75
CA THR A 3 39.21 14.45 -10.04
C THR A 3 37.86 14.86 -10.61
N THR A 4 37.32 14.04 -11.51
CA THR A 4 35.96 14.21 -12.05
C THR A 4 34.95 13.70 -11.02
N VAL A 5 34.22 14.62 -10.38
CA VAL A 5 33.05 14.28 -9.54
C VAL A 5 31.84 14.17 -10.47
N ALA A 6 31.39 12.95 -10.73
CA ALA A 6 30.12 12.69 -11.42
C ALA A 6 28.95 12.92 -10.45
N ALA A 7 28.18 13.97 -10.68
CA ALA A 7 26.91 14.20 -9.99
C ALA A 7 25.88 13.19 -10.51
N PHE A 8 25.48 12.24 -9.66
CA PHE A 8 24.40 11.31 -9.95
C PHE A 8 23.07 12.05 -9.93
N ALA A 9 22.55 12.36 -11.11
CA ALA A 9 21.13 12.57 -11.32
C ALA A 9 20.41 11.21 -11.16
N LEU A 10 19.98 10.87 -9.95
CA LEU A 10 19.17 9.69 -9.62
C LEU A 10 17.68 10.00 -9.42
N ALA A 11 17.19 11.13 -9.95
CA ALA A 11 15.76 11.39 -10.00
C ALA A 11 15.18 10.74 -11.26
N GLY A 12 14.58 9.56 -11.15
CA GLY A 12 13.60 9.11 -12.15
C GLY A 12 13.71 7.68 -12.72
N CYS A 13 14.54 6.78 -12.18
CA CYS A 13 14.60 5.39 -12.69
C CYS A 13 13.95 4.33 -11.79
N GLY A 14 13.36 4.71 -10.65
CA GLY A 14 12.69 3.79 -9.71
C GLY A 14 11.17 3.93 -9.63
N SER A 15 10.64 5.11 -9.98
CA SER A 15 9.23 5.46 -9.75
C SER A 15 8.27 4.51 -10.47
N GLY A 16 8.55 4.15 -11.72
CA GLY A 16 7.68 3.27 -12.49
C GLY A 16 7.59 1.84 -11.96
N GLU A 17 8.66 1.32 -11.35
CA GLU A 17 8.61 -0.02 -10.72
C GLU A 17 7.89 0.03 -9.38
N ASP A 18 8.14 1.07 -8.58
CA ASP A 18 7.47 1.27 -7.30
C ASP A 18 5.97 1.50 -7.47
N GLU A 19 5.56 2.38 -8.39
CA GLU A 19 4.16 2.58 -8.73
C GLU A 19 3.48 1.29 -9.16
N LYS A 20 4.16 0.45 -9.97
CA LYS A 20 3.63 -0.84 -10.38
C LYS A 20 3.44 -1.79 -9.20
N GLN A 21 4.39 -1.85 -8.27
CA GLN A 21 4.29 -2.67 -7.06
C GLN A 21 3.19 -2.16 -6.12
N ILE A 22 3.03 -0.84 -5.97
CA ILE A 22 1.96 -0.22 -5.19
C ILE A 22 0.60 -0.59 -5.77
N ARG A 23 0.40 -0.43 -7.09
CA ARG A 23 -0.85 -0.81 -7.78
C ARG A 23 -1.15 -2.30 -7.59
N ALA A 24 -0.16 -3.17 -7.74
CA ALA A 24 -0.31 -4.59 -7.53
C ALA A 24 -0.67 -4.94 -6.08
N THR A 25 -0.11 -4.23 -5.10
CA THR A 25 -0.43 -4.43 -3.67
C THR A 25 -1.88 -4.04 -3.38
N LEU A 26 -2.35 -2.93 -3.94
CA LEU A 26 -3.74 -2.48 -3.78
C LEU A 26 -4.74 -3.43 -4.43
N ASP A 27 -4.50 -3.90 -5.67
CA ASP A 27 -5.35 -4.89 -6.33
C ASP A 27 -5.37 -6.23 -5.56
N ALA A 28 -4.21 -6.69 -5.09
CA ALA A 28 -4.12 -7.90 -4.28
C ALA A 28 -4.90 -7.78 -2.96
N SER A 29 -4.83 -6.61 -2.31
CA SER A 29 -5.60 -6.33 -1.09
C SER A 29 -7.10 -6.34 -1.38
N ALA A 30 -7.55 -5.61 -2.40
CA ALA A 30 -8.96 -5.58 -2.80
C ALA A 30 -9.50 -6.99 -3.09
N ARG A 31 -8.75 -7.81 -3.84
CA ARG A 31 -9.12 -9.20 -4.13
C ARG A 31 -9.19 -10.07 -2.88
N ALA A 32 -8.23 -9.92 -1.96
CA ALA A 32 -8.20 -10.69 -0.72
C ALA A 32 -9.42 -10.36 0.15
N TRP A 33 -9.76 -9.07 0.28
CA TRP A 33 -10.97 -8.62 0.96
C TRP A 33 -12.22 -9.21 0.30
N GLN A 34 -12.39 -9.05 -1.01
CA GLN A 34 -13.55 -9.57 -1.75
C GLN A 34 -13.73 -11.09 -1.60
N GLN A 35 -12.64 -11.84 -1.43
CA GLN A 35 -12.64 -13.29 -1.23
C GLN A 35 -12.73 -13.71 0.24
N GLN A 36 -12.82 -12.74 1.17
CA GLN A 36 -12.77 -12.98 2.62
C GLN A 36 -11.48 -13.70 3.07
N ASP A 37 -10.40 -13.54 2.30
CA ASP A 37 -9.07 -14.04 2.63
C ASP A 37 -8.36 -13.01 3.54
N TYR A 38 -8.81 -12.96 4.80
CA TYR A 38 -8.32 -11.99 5.78
C TYR A 38 -6.84 -12.18 6.13
N GLU A 39 -6.36 -13.43 6.14
CA GLU A 39 -4.94 -13.71 6.34
C GLU A 39 -4.09 -13.02 5.27
N ARG A 40 -4.48 -13.18 3.99
CA ARG A 40 -3.80 -12.54 2.88
C ARG A 40 -3.95 -11.02 2.89
N ALA A 41 -5.14 -10.52 3.20
CA ALA A 41 -5.39 -9.08 3.26
C ALA A 41 -4.51 -8.43 4.34
N CYS A 42 -4.46 -9.00 5.54
CA CYS A 42 -3.65 -8.53 6.65
C CYS A 42 -2.14 -8.64 6.38
N ALA A 43 -1.69 -9.60 5.58
CA ALA A 43 -0.28 -9.70 5.16
C ALA A 43 0.18 -8.53 4.26
N LEU A 44 -0.75 -7.76 3.68
CA LEU A 44 -0.48 -6.58 2.84
C LEU A 44 -0.52 -5.25 3.63
N LEU A 45 -0.76 -5.33 4.95
CA LEU A 45 -0.79 -4.18 5.85
C LEU A 45 0.54 -4.06 6.61
N THR A 46 0.96 -2.84 6.94
CA THR A 46 2.05 -2.64 7.90
C THR A 46 1.66 -3.16 9.28
N GLU A 47 2.64 -3.39 10.16
CA GLU A 47 2.34 -3.78 11.54
C GLU A 47 1.48 -2.74 12.27
N ALA A 48 1.75 -1.45 12.04
CA ALA A 48 0.93 -0.37 12.59
C ALA A 48 -0.51 -0.49 12.13
N ARG A 49 -0.73 -0.63 10.81
CA ARG A 49 -2.08 -0.75 10.25
C ARG A 49 -2.81 -2.03 10.67
N ARG A 50 -2.10 -3.15 10.84
CA ARG A 50 -2.71 -4.39 11.38
C ARG A 50 -3.27 -4.22 12.79
N ARG A 51 -2.67 -3.36 13.62
CA ARG A 51 -3.21 -3.08 14.97
C ARG A 51 -4.53 -2.33 14.89
N ASP A 52 -4.71 -1.44 13.91
CA ASP A 52 -5.99 -0.76 13.68
C ASP A 52 -7.10 -1.75 13.27
N TYR A 53 -6.74 -2.85 12.62
CA TYR A 53 -7.62 -3.94 12.19
C TYR A 53 -7.49 -5.21 13.05
N SER A 54 -7.14 -5.08 14.33
CA SER A 54 -6.86 -6.25 15.18
C SER A 54 -8.04 -7.22 15.28
N ASP A 55 -9.28 -6.72 15.23
CA ASP A 55 -10.52 -7.50 15.18
C ASP A 55 -10.62 -8.41 13.95
N VAL A 56 -10.01 -8.01 12.84
CA VAL A 56 -10.02 -8.76 11.58
C VAL A 56 -8.74 -9.57 11.36
N CYS A 57 -7.60 -8.99 11.73
CA CYS A 57 -6.28 -9.60 11.53
C CYS A 57 -5.87 -10.54 12.66
N ASP A 58 -6.55 -10.49 13.79
CA ASP A 58 -6.43 -11.41 14.93
C ASP A 58 -7.83 -11.70 15.49
N PRO A 59 -8.71 -12.35 14.71
CA PRO A 59 -10.11 -12.47 15.07
C PRO A 59 -10.26 -13.32 16.33
N SER A 60 -10.96 -12.79 17.32
CA SER A 60 -11.44 -13.61 18.43
C SER A 60 -12.44 -14.64 17.87
N PRO A 61 -12.55 -15.85 18.46
CA PRO A 61 -13.35 -16.95 17.89
C PRO A 61 -14.87 -16.67 17.76
N ASN A 62 -15.36 -15.52 18.22
CA ASN A 62 -16.79 -15.22 18.33
C ASN A 62 -17.24 -13.97 17.55
N GLU A 63 -16.37 -13.30 16.79
CA GLU A 63 -16.75 -12.08 16.06
C GLU A 63 -16.98 -12.33 14.57
N ALA A 64 -18.18 -11.96 14.11
CA ALA A 64 -18.50 -11.91 12.70
C ALA A 64 -17.95 -10.60 12.12
N VAL A 65 -16.91 -10.70 11.30
CA VAL A 65 -16.37 -9.56 10.54
C VAL A 65 -17.39 -9.15 9.48
N LEU A 66 -18.12 -8.06 9.73
CA LEU A 66 -18.99 -7.42 8.74
C LEU A 66 -18.14 -6.55 7.81
N THR A 67 -17.74 -7.11 6.68
CA THR A 67 -16.94 -6.36 5.70
C THR A 67 -17.84 -5.50 4.82
N LEU A 68 -17.79 -4.18 5.02
CA LEU A 68 -18.24 -3.20 4.03
C LEU A 68 -17.16 -3.13 2.94
N PHE A 69 -17.42 -3.72 1.78
CA PHE A 69 -16.53 -3.58 0.63
C PHE A 69 -16.67 -2.17 0.08
N ALA A 70 -15.67 -1.32 0.32
CA ALA A 70 -15.53 -0.08 -0.42
C ALA A 70 -15.40 -0.42 -1.91
N LYS A 71 -16.21 0.22 -2.73
CA LYS A 71 -16.13 0.12 -4.19
C LYS A 71 -14.70 0.51 -4.61
N GLU A 72 -14.08 -0.27 -5.48
CA GLU A 72 -12.77 0.09 -6.02
C GLU A 72 -12.91 1.35 -6.88
N SER A 73 -12.39 2.47 -6.37
CA SER A 73 -12.29 3.71 -7.12
C SER A 73 -10.96 3.79 -7.88
N PRO A 74 -10.93 4.29 -9.13
CA PRO A 74 -9.71 4.37 -9.92
C PRO A 74 -8.63 5.20 -9.21
N ILE A 75 -7.37 4.80 -9.37
CA ILE A 75 -6.21 5.56 -8.85
C ILE A 75 -5.93 6.71 -9.80
N SER A 76 -6.04 7.95 -9.33
CA SER A 76 -5.74 9.16 -10.07
C SER A 76 -4.24 9.46 -10.09
N ASP A 77 -3.57 9.29 -8.95
CA ASP A 77 -2.17 9.69 -8.75
C ASP A 77 -1.46 8.83 -7.71
N ILE A 78 -0.15 8.64 -7.88
CA ILE A 78 0.75 7.98 -6.92
C ILE A 78 2.00 8.84 -6.77
N ASP A 79 2.22 9.36 -5.58
CA ASP A 79 3.40 10.15 -5.23
C ASP A 79 4.33 9.32 -4.34
N VAL A 80 5.56 9.08 -4.79
CA VAL A 80 6.55 8.22 -4.12
C VAL A 80 7.73 9.07 -3.65
N ASP A 81 7.99 9.02 -2.34
CA ASP A 81 9.14 9.65 -1.69
C ASP A 81 9.93 8.61 -0.88
N GLY A 82 10.98 8.04 -1.51
CA GLY A 82 11.80 7.00 -0.92
C GLY A 82 11.01 5.75 -0.55
N ASP A 83 10.86 5.50 0.75
CA ASP A 83 10.14 4.34 1.29
C ASP A 83 8.69 4.68 1.69
N ALA A 84 8.18 5.85 1.32
CA ALA A 84 6.79 6.26 1.54
C ALA A 84 6.11 6.57 0.21
N ALA A 85 4.79 6.33 0.14
CA ALA A 85 3.99 6.79 -0.97
C ALA A 85 2.57 7.20 -0.54
N VAL A 86 1.97 8.10 -1.31
CA VAL A 86 0.58 8.53 -1.16
C VAL A 86 -0.16 8.21 -2.46
N VAL A 87 -1.28 7.50 -2.33
CA VAL A 87 -2.14 7.12 -3.45
C VAL A 87 -3.44 7.89 -3.34
N ARG A 88 -3.81 8.60 -4.40
CA ARG A 88 -5.07 9.35 -4.52
C ARG A 88 -6.02 8.63 -5.46
N ARG A 89 -7.32 8.68 -5.19
CA ARG A 89 -8.36 8.11 -6.07
C ARG A 89 -9.14 9.20 -6.79
N GLU A 90 -9.90 8.83 -7.81
CA GLU A 90 -10.67 9.78 -8.63
C GLU A 90 -12.01 10.20 -7.98
N ASP A 91 -12.61 9.33 -7.19
CA ASP A 91 -14.00 9.46 -6.73
C ASP A 91 -14.14 10.11 -5.34
N ASP A 92 -13.04 10.25 -4.59
CA ASP A 92 -13.00 10.78 -3.24
C ASP A 92 -11.67 11.51 -2.96
N ASP A 93 -11.67 12.33 -1.89
CA ASP A 93 -10.46 12.93 -1.33
C ASP A 93 -9.70 11.94 -0.42
N ASP A 94 -10.09 10.66 -0.41
CA ASP A 94 -9.46 9.65 0.43
C ASP A 94 -8.08 9.31 -0.12
N THR A 95 -7.10 9.28 0.78
CA THR A 95 -5.71 9.01 0.44
C THR A 95 -5.27 7.75 1.12
N THR A 96 -4.76 6.80 0.35
CA THR A 96 -4.09 5.62 0.91
C THR A 96 -2.60 5.91 1.05
N ARG A 97 -2.08 5.82 2.27
CA ARG A 97 -0.65 5.90 2.55
C ARG A 97 -0.03 4.52 2.50
N MET A 98 1.10 4.42 1.84
CA MET A 98 1.86 3.20 1.63
C MET A 98 3.25 3.36 2.24
N ARG A 99 3.85 2.25 2.68
CA ARG A 99 5.24 2.21 3.16
C ARG A 99 5.97 1.00 2.60
N LYS A 100 7.22 1.19 2.18
CA LYS A 100 8.12 0.10 1.80
C LYS A 100 8.79 -0.45 3.06
N VAL A 101 8.59 -1.74 3.32
CA VAL A 101 9.18 -2.47 4.45
C VAL A 101 9.91 -3.68 3.88
N ASP A 102 11.22 -3.76 4.11
CA ASP A 102 12.09 -4.81 3.59
C ASP A 102 11.94 -5.03 2.07
N GLY A 103 11.86 -3.92 1.32
CA GLY A 103 11.72 -3.95 -0.14
C GLY A 103 10.32 -4.27 -0.66
N ARG A 104 9.29 -4.37 0.20
CA ARG A 104 7.90 -4.62 -0.18
C ARG A 104 7.01 -3.45 0.21
N TRP A 105 6.17 -2.99 -0.71
CA TRP A 105 5.15 -2.00 -0.42
C TRP A 105 3.98 -2.61 0.35
N LEU A 106 3.56 -1.94 1.42
CA LEU A 106 2.46 -2.32 2.29
C LEU A 106 1.55 -1.12 2.55
N ILE A 107 0.28 -1.39 2.83
CA ILE A 107 -0.71 -0.36 3.18
C ILE A 107 -0.48 0.07 4.63
N ASP A 108 -0.22 1.36 4.84
CA ASP A 108 0.15 1.94 6.14
C ASP A 108 -0.99 2.73 6.78
N ALA A 109 -1.76 3.46 5.98
CA ALA A 109 -2.97 4.15 6.43
C ALA A 109 -3.93 4.42 5.26
N GLY A 110 -5.16 4.76 5.58
CA GLY A 110 -6.23 5.11 4.66
C GLY A 110 -7.40 5.64 5.45
#